data_AF-A0A8C4LW65-F1
#
_entry.id   AF-A0A8C4LW65-F1
#
_cell.length_a   1.000
_cell.length_b   1.000
_cell.length_c   1.000
_cell.angle_alpha   90.00
_cell.angle_beta   90.00
_cell.angle_gamma   90.00
#
_symmetry.space_group_name_H-M   'P 1'
#
loop_
_entity.id
_entity.type
_entity.pdbx_description
1 polymer ?
#
loop_
_entity_poly.entity_id
_entity_poly.type
_entity_poly.pdbx_seq_one_letter_code
_entity_poly.pdbx_strand_id
1 'polypeptide(L)'
;YVNSSSENLDYPVLVVVRQQKEVLSWQVPLLFQGLYQRRYNYQEVSRTLCPSEATNETGPLEQLMFVDVASMAPLGAHYKLLVTEIKHFQLQTNVAFHFTASPSQPQYFLYKFPEDVDSVIIKVESEMAYPCSVVSVQNVMCPVYDLDDNVEFNGVYQSMTKKAAITLQKKDFPGEQFFVVFVIKPEDYACGGSFFIQALLCILCRKKPSTVCLLFLFGIQMFLYLSDLSRKDRRIISKKYKIYFCGGKYENAFNNILSNLGHVLLGFLFLLIVLHRDILHRRALEAKDIFAMEYGIPKHFGLFYAMGIALMMEGVLSACYHVCPNYSNFQFDTSFMYMIAGLCMLKLYQTRHPDINASAYAAYASFAGVITVTVLGVVCGKNETWFWVIFSAIHILASLALSTQIYYMGRFKIDLGIFRRALTVVYTDCFQQCSRPLYTDRMVLLIMGNLVNWFFAFFGLIYRPRDFASYMLGIFICNLLLYLAFYIIMKLRSNERVLPIPSVCIVATAVVWAAALYFFFQNLSSWEGTPAESREKNRRCILFDFFDDHDIWHFLSATALFFSFLVLLTLDDDLDMVQRDKIRVF
;
A
#
# COMPACT_ATOMS: atom_id res chain seq x y z
N TYR A 1 14.60 12.09 -39.85
CA TYR A 1 15.21 10.77 -39.62
C TYR A 1 16.66 10.79 -40.10
N VAL A 2 17.58 10.24 -39.31
CA VAL A 2 19.02 10.15 -39.62
C VAL A 2 19.51 8.76 -39.24
N ASN A 3 20.24 8.11 -40.14
CA ASN A 3 20.90 6.83 -39.91
C ASN A 3 22.40 6.94 -40.26
N SER A 4 23.28 6.41 -39.43
CA SER A 4 24.73 6.36 -39.68
C SER A 4 25.22 4.92 -39.57
N SER A 5 26.05 4.48 -40.53
CA SER A 5 26.67 3.15 -40.50
C SER A 5 27.90 3.07 -39.58
N SER A 6 28.33 4.19 -38.99
CA SER A 6 29.48 4.25 -38.10
C SER A 6 29.07 3.97 -36.65
N GLU A 7 29.71 2.97 -36.04
CA GLU A 7 29.61 2.69 -34.59
C GLU A 7 30.63 3.50 -33.76
N ASN A 8 31.50 4.28 -34.43
CA ASN A 8 32.56 5.00 -33.76
C ASN A 8 32.03 6.21 -33.00
N LEU A 9 32.09 6.14 -31.67
CA LEU A 9 31.65 7.19 -30.74
C LEU A 9 32.59 8.39 -30.68
N ASP A 10 33.85 8.25 -31.10
CA ASP A 10 34.84 9.34 -31.08
C ASP A 10 34.60 10.35 -32.22
N TYR A 11 33.95 9.91 -33.29
CA TYR A 11 33.66 10.73 -34.48
C TYR A 11 32.18 10.61 -34.91
N PRO A 12 31.23 11.09 -34.08
CA PRO A 12 29.82 11.01 -34.40
C PRO A 12 29.44 11.93 -35.56
N VAL A 13 28.27 11.69 -36.13
CA VAL A 13 27.59 12.62 -37.05
C VAL A 13 26.67 13.51 -36.22
N LEU A 14 27.01 14.80 -36.12
CA LEU A 14 26.19 15.80 -35.45
C LEU A 14 25.22 16.42 -36.46
N VAL A 15 23.93 16.45 -36.11
CA VAL A 15 22.88 17.08 -36.90
C VAL A 15 22.27 18.21 -36.09
N VAL A 16 22.16 19.38 -36.70
CA VAL A 16 21.53 20.56 -36.13
C VAL A 16 20.41 21.03 -37.06
N VAL A 17 19.19 21.11 -36.54
CA VAL A 17 18.02 21.62 -37.25
C VAL A 17 17.62 22.95 -36.64
N ARG A 18 17.61 24.00 -37.45
CA ARG A 18 17.20 25.34 -37.05
C ARG A 18 15.83 25.66 -37.64
N GLN A 19 14.88 25.93 -36.75
CA GLN A 19 13.56 26.48 -37.05
C GLN A 19 13.46 27.90 -36.49
N GLN A 20 12.38 28.62 -36.83
CA GLN A 20 12.20 30.02 -36.42
C GLN A 20 12.13 30.23 -34.90
N LYS A 21 11.59 29.25 -34.15
CA LYS A 21 11.40 29.32 -32.68
C LYS A 21 12.21 28.27 -31.91
N GLU A 22 13.01 27.45 -32.59
CA GLU A 22 13.66 26.29 -31.97
C GLU A 22 14.93 25.88 -32.71
N VAL A 23 15.93 25.41 -31.96
CA VAL A 23 17.12 24.75 -32.50
C VAL A 23 17.21 23.37 -31.86
N LEU A 24 17.15 22.33 -32.69
CA LEU A 24 17.30 20.94 -32.27
C LEU A 24 18.67 20.45 -32.68
N SER A 25 19.37 19.74 -31.80
CA SER A 25 20.65 19.11 -32.14
C SER A 25 20.76 17.73 -31.53
N TRP A 26 21.28 16.77 -32.28
CA TRP A 26 21.57 15.43 -31.79
C TRP A 26 22.74 14.79 -32.55
N GLN A 27 23.37 13.81 -31.93
CA GLN A 27 24.45 13.03 -32.53
C GLN A 27 23.96 11.63 -32.95
N VAL A 28 24.61 11.06 -33.96
CA VAL A 28 24.43 9.68 -34.39
C VAL A 28 25.81 8.99 -34.47
N PRO A 29 26.04 7.87 -33.75
CA PRO A 29 25.07 7.15 -32.91
C PRO A 29 24.67 7.92 -31.65
N LEU A 30 23.38 7.84 -31.31
CA LEU A 30 22.81 8.44 -30.09
C LEU A 30 23.07 7.52 -28.91
N LEU A 31 23.52 8.10 -27.79
CA LEU A 31 23.91 7.37 -26.60
C LEU A 31 22.97 7.69 -25.45
N PHE A 32 22.35 6.65 -24.88
CA PHE A 32 21.60 6.72 -23.63
C PHE A 32 22.37 6.05 -22.51
N GLN A 33 22.29 6.63 -21.31
CA GLN A 33 22.83 6.05 -20.09
C GLN A 33 21.70 5.42 -19.27
N GLY A 34 21.75 4.10 -19.10
CA GLY A 34 20.86 3.34 -18.22
C GLY A 34 21.36 3.29 -16.78
N LEU A 35 20.66 2.52 -15.93
CA LEU A 35 21.10 2.21 -14.58
C LEU A 35 22.45 1.46 -14.63
N TYR A 36 23.25 1.62 -13.58
CA TYR A 36 24.58 0.99 -13.45
C TYR A 36 25.56 1.35 -14.58
N GLN A 37 25.46 2.55 -15.15
CA GLN A 37 26.34 3.05 -16.22
C GLN A 37 26.29 2.20 -17.52
N ARG A 38 25.23 1.42 -17.74
CA ARG A 38 25.01 0.74 -19.02
C ARG A 38 24.77 1.77 -20.13
N ARG A 39 25.36 1.53 -21.30
CA ARG A 39 25.26 2.43 -22.45
C ARG A 39 24.46 1.76 -23.57
N TYR A 40 23.47 2.47 -24.08
CA TYR A 40 22.64 2.03 -25.20
C TYR A 40 22.92 2.94 -26.39
N ASN A 41 23.36 2.34 -27.49
CA ASN A 41 23.76 3.07 -28.70
C ASN A 41 22.72 2.85 -29.80
N TYR A 42 22.24 3.93 -30.41
CA TYR A 42 21.27 3.89 -31.49
C TYR A 42 21.85 4.53 -32.75
N GLN A 43 21.95 3.74 -33.82
CA GLN A 43 22.39 4.19 -35.14
C GLN A 43 21.30 4.92 -35.92
N GLU A 44 20.04 4.76 -35.50
CA GLU A 44 18.88 5.39 -36.12
C GLU A 44 18.22 6.36 -35.15
N VAL A 45 18.10 7.62 -35.56
CA VAL A 45 17.52 8.69 -34.73
C VAL A 45 16.49 9.46 -35.54
N SER A 46 15.34 9.72 -34.95
CA SER A 46 14.29 10.53 -35.58
C SER A 46 13.77 11.57 -34.60
N ARG A 47 13.44 12.75 -35.13
CA ARG A 47 12.88 13.88 -34.39
C ARG A 47 11.70 14.44 -35.16
N THR A 48 10.63 14.76 -34.44
CA THR A 48 9.45 15.40 -35.00
C THR A 48 9.59 16.91 -34.78
N LEU A 49 9.60 17.68 -35.87
CA LEU A 49 9.81 19.11 -35.82
C LEU A 49 8.54 19.84 -35.38
N CYS A 50 8.68 20.83 -34.50
CA CYS A 50 7.53 21.55 -33.95
C CYS A 50 6.84 22.36 -35.05
N PRO A 51 5.50 22.23 -35.22
CA PRO A 51 4.77 23.06 -36.17
C PRO A 51 4.73 24.50 -35.66
N SER A 52 5.14 25.47 -36.48
CA SER A 52 4.91 26.89 -36.14
C SER A 52 3.42 27.18 -36.28
N GLU A 53 2.80 27.81 -35.27
CA GLU A 53 1.41 28.28 -35.39
C GLU A 53 1.28 29.21 -36.61
N ALA A 54 0.27 28.96 -37.44
CA ALA A 54 -0.19 29.94 -38.41
C ALA A 54 -0.75 31.13 -37.62
N THR A 55 -0.02 32.23 -37.57
CA THR A 55 -0.63 33.50 -37.20
C THR A 55 -1.76 33.76 -38.20
N ASN A 56 -2.88 34.33 -37.74
CA ASN A 56 -4.02 34.73 -38.58
C ASN A 56 -3.66 35.90 -39.55
N GLU A 57 -2.40 36.01 -39.94
CA GLU A 57 -1.93 36.94 -40.95
C GLU A 57 -2.03 36.26 -42.32
N THR A 58 -2.81 36.88 -43.18
CA THR A 58 -3.24 36.44 -44.51
C THR A 58 -2.07 36.33 -45.50
N GLY A 59 -1.19 35.35 -45.33
CA GLY A 59 -0.14 35.03 -46.28
C GLY A 59 0.30 33.55 -46.19
N PRO A 60 0.83 32.97 -47.28
CA PRO A 60 1.46 31.66 -47.20
C PRO A 60 2.72 31.79 -46.32
N LEU A 61 2.66 31.24 -45.11
CA LEU A 61 3.81 31.16 -44.22
C LEU A 61 4.81 30.13 -44.79
N GLU A 62 5.74 30.59 -45.63
CA GLU A 62 6.92 29.81 -45.97
C GLU A 62 7.82 29.68 -44.74
N GLN A 63 7.77 28.52 -44.06
CA GLN A 63 8.66 28.23 -42.94
C GLN A 63 10.00 27.70 -43.47
N LEU A 64 11.05 28.51 -43.36
CA LEU A 64 12.42 28.09 -43.67
C LEU A 64 12.96 27.19 -42.55
N MET A 65 13.52 26.05 -42.95
CA MET A 65 14.21 25.11 -42.06
C MET A 65 15.62 24.89 -42.58
N PHE A 66 16.61 24.99 -41.70
CA PHE A 66 18.01 24.72 -42.04
C PHE A 66 18.46 23.44 -41.34
N VAL A 67 19.11 22.56 -42.09
CA VAL A 67 19.66 21.30 -41.56
C VAL A 67 21.16 21.30 -41.82
N ASP A 68 21.93 21.44 -40.75
CA ASP A 68 23.38 21.46 -40.76
C ASP A 68 23.89 20.08 -40.28
N VAL A 69 24.81 19.46 -41.03
CA VAL A 69 25.41 18.16 -40.68
C VAL A 69 26.93 18.29 -40.62
N ALA A 70 27.52 17.83 -39.52
CA ALA A 70 28.97 17.90 -39.29
C ALA A 70 29.50 16.60 -38.69
N SER A 71 30.75 16.24 -39.02
CA SER A 71 31.47 15.12 -38.39
C SER A 71 32.97 15.37 -38.46
N MET A 72 33.70 14.87 -37.46
CA MET A 72 35.17 14.92 -37.41
C MET A 72 35.82 13.62 -37.94
N ALA A 73 35.04 12.73 -38.56
CA ALA A 73 35.54 11.46 -39.06
C ALA A 73 36.65 11.66 -40.14
N PRO A 74 37.86 11.09 -39.95
CA PRO A 74 39.01 11.37 -40.82
C PRO A 74 38.83 10.87 -42.27
N LEU A 75 37.97 9.88 -42.48
CA LEU A 75 37.64 9.33 -43.80
C LEU A 75 36.24 9.76 -44.29
N GLY A 76 35.62 10.74 -43.62
CA GLY A 76 34.21 11.09 -43.82
C GLY A 76 33.26 10.08 -43.17
N ALA A 77 32.08 10.53 -42.77
CA ALA A 77 31.06 9.68 -42.16
C ALA A 77 29.96 9.33 -43.18
N HIS A 78 29.62 8.04 -43.30
CA HIS A 78 28.50 7.59 -44.10
C HIS A 78 27.19 7.72 -43.33
N TYR A 79 26.30 8.61 -43.77
CA TYR A 79 25.00 8.82 -43.17
C TYR A 79 23.90 9.00 -44.22
N LYS A 80 22.66 8.74 -43.81
CA LYS A 80 21.43 8.99 -44.58
C LYS A 80 20.53 9.93 -43.78
N LEU A 81 20.21 11.09 -44.36
CA LEU A 81 19.28 12.04 -43.78
C LEU A 81 18.00 12.09 -44.62
N LEU A 82 16.85 11.98 -43.96
CA LEU A 82 15.53 11.99 -44.58
C LEU A 82 14.60 12.93 -43.82
N VAL A 83 13.97 13.84 -44.57
CA VAL A 83 12.92 14.75 -44.10
C VAL A 83 11.61 14.30 -44.75
N THR A 84 10.58 14.07 -43.94
CA THR A 84 9.27 13.59 -44.40
C THR A 84 8.16 14.40 -43.76
N GLU A 85 7.11 14.67 -44.53
CA GLU A 85 5.88 15.27 -44.04
C GLU A 85 4.99 14.22 -43.35
N ILE A 86 4.47 14.53 -42.16
CA ILE A 86 3.60 13.65 -41.38
C ILE A 86 2.14 13.95 -41.75
N LYS A 87 1.49 13.04 -42.48
CA LYS A 87 0.10 13.21 -42.96
C LYS A 87 -0.96 13.09 -41.85
N HIS A 88 -0.70 12.28 -40.82
CA HIS A 88 -1.65 11.98 -39.74
C HIS A 88 -1.09 12.43 -38.39
N PHE A 89 -1.07 13.75 -38.18
CA PHE A 89 -0.53 14.35 -36.96
C PHE A 89 -1.59 14.61 -35.87
N GLN A 90 -2.87 14.69 -36.24
CA GLN A 90 -3.96 15.01 -35.33
C GLN A 90 -4.72 13.75 -34.86
N LEU A 91 -4.86 13.60 -33.54
CA LEU A 91 -5.66 12.58 -32.88
C LEU A 91 -7.15 12.92 -32.93
N GLN A 92 -8.01 11.90 -33.02
CA GLN A 92 -9.46 12.03 -33.05
C GLN A 92 -10.12 11.28 -31.89
N THR A 93 -11.22 11.82 -31.35
CA THR A 93 -11.98 11.18 -30.28
C THR A 93 -12.66 9.91 -30.79
N ASN A 94 -12.63 8.84 -30.00
CA ASN A 94 -13.24 7.53 -30.30
C ASN A 94 -12.68 6.81 -31.54
N VAL A 95 -11.52 7.24 -32.07
CA VAL A 95 -10.82 6.57 -33.17
C VAL A 95 -9.49 6.04 -32.65
N ALA A 96 -9.24 4.74 -32.82
CA ALA A 96 -7.96 4.14 -32.44
C ALA A 96 -6.85 4.66 -33.36
N PHE A 97 -5.72 5.05 -32.76
CA PHE A 97 -4.56 5.56 -33.48
C PHE A 97 -3.33 4.69 -33.16
N HIS A 98 -2.75 4.07 -34.19
CA HIS A 98 -1.62 3.14 -34.04
C HIS A 98 -0.32 3.80 -34.52
N PHE A 99 0.73 3.68 -33.71
CA PHE A 99 2.06 4.21 -34.01
C PHE A 99 3.15 3.39 -33.32
N THR A 100 4.40 3.58 -33.74
CA THR A 100 5.58 2.93 -33.17
C THR A 100 6.58 3.98 -32.69
N ALA A 101 7.02 3.90 -31.44
CA ALA A 101 8.04 4.78 -30.88
C ALA A 101 9.19 3.97 -30.30
N SER A 102 10.37 4.58 -30.23
CA SER A 102 11.57 3.99 -29.62
C SER A 102 12.35 5.05 -28.84
N PRO A 103 13.34 4.68 -28.00
CA PRO A 103 14.12 5.67 -27.25
C PRO A 103 14.82 6.70 -28.14
N SER A 104 15.25 6.30 -29.34
CA SER A 104 15.89 7.20 -30.31
C SER A 104 14.91 7.84 -31.31
N GLN A 105 13.63 7.48 -31.27
CA GLN A 105 12.57 7.97 -32.15
C GLN A 105 11.29 8.26 -31.35
N PRO A 106 11.30 9.25 -30.44
CA PRO A 106 10.10 9.67 -29.75
C PRO A 106 9.11 10.32 -30.72
N GLN A 107 7.83 10.25 -30.37
CA GLN A 107 6.74 10.78 -31.19
C GLN A 107 5.82 11.66 -30.38
N TYR A 108 5.19 12.64 -31.03
CA TYR A 108 4.09 13.38 -30.44
C TYR A 108 3.03 13.73 -31.47
N PHE A 109 1.82 13.94 -31.00
CA PHE A 109 0.64 14.21 -31.84
C PHE A 109 -0.21 15.33 -31.26
N LEU A 110 -0.93 16.05 -32.12
CA LEU A 110 -1.83 17.12 -31.72
C LEU A 110 -3.23 16.57 -31.41
N TYR A 111 -3.85 17.06 -30.34
CA TYR A 111 -5.27 16.85 -30.08
C TYR A 111 -5.97 18.20 -29.96
N LYS A 112 -7.17 18.30 -30.54
CA LYS A 112 -8.06 19.46 -30.41
C LYS A 112 -9.39 19.01 -29.82
N PHE A 113 -9.88 19.71 -28.81
CA PHE A 113 -11.18 19.41 -28.22
C PHE A 113 -12.30 19.66 -29.25
N PRO A 114 -13.26 18.74 -29.41
CA PRO A 114 -14.52 19.03 -30.08
C PRO A 114 -15.31 20.12 -29.34
N GLU A 115 -16.23 20.80 -30.04
CA GLU A 115 -17.03 21.89 -29.45
C GLU A 115 -17.87 21.43 -28.24
N ASP A 116 -18.47 20.23 -28.32
CA ASP A 116 -19.39 19.68 -27.31
C ASP A 116 -18.74 18.83 -26.21
N VAL A 117 -17.41 18.86 -26.07
CA VAL A 117 -16.68 17.96 -25.15
C VAL A 117 -15.80 18.73 -24.17
N ASP A 118 -16.20 18.72 -22.90
CA ASP A 118 -15.47 19.42 -21.81
C ASP A 118 -14.32 18.62 -21.20
N SER A 119 -14.30 17.30 -21.40
CA SER A 119 -13.27 16.42 -20.84
C SER A 119 -13.02 15.21 -21.71
N VAL A 120 -11.76 14.76 -21.74
CA VAL A 120 -11.30 13.65 -22.57
C VAL A 120 -10.37 12.75 -21.77
N ILE A 121 -10.36 11.46 -22.08
CA ILE A 121 -9.44 10.48 -21.49
C ILE A 121 -8.56 9.93 -22.61
N ILE A 122 -7.26 10.16 -22.51
CA ILE A 122 -6.27 9.54 -23.40
C ILE A 122 -5.99 8.15 -22.85
N LYS A 123 -6.41 7.12 -23.59
CA LYS A 123 -6.07 5.72 -23.30
C LYS A 123 -4.94 5.28 -24.22
N VAL A 124 -3.86 4.75 -23.64
CA VAL A 124 -2.70 4.24 -24.37
C VAL A 124 -2.50 2.79 -23.99
N GLU A 125 -2.32 1.93 -24.99
CA GLU A 125 -2.05 0.51 -24.81
C GLU A 125 -0.83 0.12 -25.65
N SER A 126 0.09 -0.59 -25.01
CA SER A 126 1.27 -1.19 -25.64
C SER A 126 1.06 -2.70 -25.76
N GLU A 127 1.43 -3.27 -26.90
CA GLU A 127 1.41 -4.70 -27.15
C GLU A 127 2.41 -5.46 -26.24
N MET A 128 3.51 -4.79 -25.88
CA MET A 128 4.57 -5.31 -25.02
C MET A 128 4.56 -4.62 -23.66
N ALA A 129 4.91 -5.35 -22.60
CA ALA A 129 5.06 -4.80 -21.25
C ALA A 129 6.44 -4.14 -21.00
N TYR A 130 7.39 -4.32 -21.91
CA TYR A 130 8.74 -3.77 -21.86
C TYR A 130 9.11 -3.21 -23.24
N PRO A 131 9.84 -2.08 -23.33
CA PRO A 131 10.34 -1.23 -22.24
C PRO A 131 9.33 -0.21 -21.69
N CYS A 132 9.61 0.32 -20.50
CA CYS A 132 8.87 1.45 -19.92
C CYS A 132 8.82 2.65 -20.86
N SER A 133 7.71 3.38 -20.81
CA SER A 133 7.50 4.59 -21.58
C SER A 133 6.86 5.68 -20.74
N VAL A 134 6.99 6.94 -21.17
CA VAL A 134 6.38 8.11 -20.57
C VAL A 134 5.45 8.75 -21.60
N VAL A 135 4.20 8.91 -21.21
CA VAL A 135 3.18 9.65 -21.96
C VAL A 135 3.02 11.00 -21.29
N SER A 136 3.26 12.09 -22.00
CA SER A 136 3.23 13.46 -21.49
C SER A 136 2.30 14.34 -22.31
N VAL A 137 1.42 15.07 -21.64
CA VAL A 137 0.44 15.99 -22.24
C VAL A 137 0.93 17.40 -22.01
N GLN A 138 1.31 18.09 -23.09
CA GLN A 138 1.94 19.40 -23.05
C GLN A 138 1.08 20.43 -23.79
N ASN A 139 1.16 21.70 -23.40
CA ASN A 139 0.54 22.77 -24.17
C ASN A 139 1.17 22.86 -25.57
N VAL A 140 0.42 23.39 -26.55
CA VAL A 140 0.94 23.66 -27.89
C VAL A 140 1.92 24.84 -27.82
N MET A 141 3.18 24.54 -27.53
CA MET A 141 4.27 25.51 -27.40
C MET A 141 5.58 24.83 -27.82
N CYS A 142 6.39 25.53 -28.63
CA CYS A 142 7.76 25.10 -28.97
C CYS A 142 8.76 25.77 -27.99
N PRO A 143 9.81 25.07 -27.52
CA PRO A 143 10.19 23.70 -27.87
C PRO A 143 9.29 22.65 -27.19
N VAL A 144 9.06 21.53 -27.88
CA VAL A 144 8.34 20.37 -27.30
C VAL A 144 9.34 19.53 -26.52
N TYR A 145 9.02 19.19 -25.26
CA TYR A 145 9.89 18.34 -24.46
C TYR A 145 9.68 16.86 -24.82
N ASP A 146 10.41 16.36 -25.81
CA ASP A 146 10.35 15.00 -26.35
C ASP A 146 11.58 14.12 -26.03
N LEU A 147 12.45 14.56 -25.12
CA LEU A 147 13.68 13.85 -24.74
C LEU A 147 13.50 13.10 -23.42
N ASP A 148 14.33 12.06 -23.24
CA ASP A 148 14.36 11.23 -22.03
C ASP A 148 14.47 12.05 -20.74
N ASP A 149 15.35 13.05 -20.74
CA ASP A 149 15.65 13.88 -19.57
C ASP A 149 14.68 15.04 -19.37
N ASN A 150 13.88 15.41 -20.39
CA ASN A 150 13.10 16.64 -20.38
C ASN A 150 11.59 16.47 -20.48
N VAL A 151 11.09 15.31 -20.95
CA VAL A 151 9.66 15.02 -21.15
C VAL A 151 8.81 15.21 -19.89
N GLU A 152 9.46 15.14 -18.74
CA GLU A 152 8.88 15.29 -17.41
C GLU A 152 8.85 16.75 -16.92
N PHE A 153 9.39 17.72 -17.66
CA PHE A 153 9.48 19.11 -17.22
C PHE A 153 8.21 19.92 -17.43
N ASN A 154 7.39 19.59 -18.41
CA ASN A 154 6.18 20.33 -18.75
C ASN A 154 4.96 19.42 -18.81
N GLY A 155 3.79 19.99 -18.49
CA GLY A 155 2.52 19.32 -18.69
C GLY A 155 2.17 18.26 -17.64
N VAL A 156 1.26 17.36 -18.03
CA VAL A 156 0.80 16.22 -17.23
C VAL A 156 1.35 14.95 -17.84
N TYR A 157 2.13 14.17 -17.10
CA TYR A 157 2.69 12.92 -17.62
C TYR A 157 2.39 11.72 -16.75
N GLN A 158 2.56 10.54 -17.34
CA GLN A 158 2.44 9.25 -16.68
C GLN A 158 3.42 8.26 -17.32
N SER A 159 4.09 7.46 -16.50
CA SER A 159 4.85 6.30 -16.99
C SER A 159 3.95 5.08 -17.19
N MET A 160 4.25 4.26 -18.18
CA MET A 160 3.54 3.01 -18.47
C MET A 160 4.47 1.92 -18.98
N THR A 161 4.17 0.69 -18.59
CA THR A 161 4.73 -0.54 -19.18
C THR A 161 3.80 -1.09 -20.25
N LYS A 162 2.51 -1.23 -19.92
CA LYS A 162 1.49 -1.79 -20.82
C LYS A 162 0.33 -0.83 -21.12
N LYS A 163 -0.15 -0.09 -20.12
CA LYS A 163 -1.31 0.80 -20.26
C LYS A 163 -1.12 2.13 -19.53
N ALA A 164 -1.58 3.21 -20.13
CA ALA A 164 -1.72 4.53 -19.50
C ALA A 164 -3.13 5.09 -19.72
N ALA A 165 -3.61 5.90 -18.78
CA ALA A 165 -4.87 6.61 -18.91
C ALA A 165 -4.77 8.01 -18.28
N ILE A 166 -4.82 9.07 -19.10
CA ILE A 166 -4.71 10.46 -18.63
C ILE A 166 -6.03 11.18 -18.90
N THR A 167 -6.71 11.62 -17.84
CA THR A 167 -7.92 12.45 -17.93
C THR A 167 -7.55 13.93 -18.00
N LEU A 168 -8.17 14.65 -18.91
CA LEU A 168 -7.90 16.05 -19.21
C LEU A 168 -9.20 16.85 -19.29
N GLN A 169 -9.15 18.11 -18.85
CA GLN A 169 -10.28 19.05 -18.93
C GLN A 169 -9.96 20.14 -19.94
N LYS A 170 -10.94 20.50 -20.77
CA LYS A 170 -10.82 21.51 -21.84
C LYS A 170 -10.32 22.87 -21.31
N LYS A 171 -10.84 23.29 -20.15
CA LYS A 171 -10.49 24.55 -19.47
C LYS A 171 -9.02 24.70 -19.08
N ASP A 172 -8.27 23.59 -19.02
CA ASP A 172 -6.87 23.60 -18.59
C ASP A 172 -5.88 23.94 -19.72
N PHE A 173 -6.36 24.00 -20.97
CA PHE A 173 -5.51 24.14 -22.16
C PHE A 173 -5.86 25.41 -22.97
N PRO A 174 -4.92 26.36 -23.12
CA PRO A 174 -5.14 27.53 -23.96
C PRO A 174 -5.28 27.11 -25.43
N GLY A 175 -6.28 27.67 -26.12
CA GLY A 175 -6.57 27.33 -27.52
C GLY A 175 -7.29 25.99 -27.72
N GLU A 176 -7.77 25.37 -26.64
CA GLU A 176 -8.57 24.12 -26.69
C GLU A 176 -7.83 22.97 -27.40
N GLN A 177 -6.49 22.95 -27.28
CA GLN A 177 -5.63 21.97 -27.94
C GLN A 177 -4.36 21.69 -27.13
N PHE A 178 -3.79 20.49 -27.30
CA PHE A 178 -2.57 20.06 -26.61
C PHE A 178 -1.79 19.02 -27.43
N PHE A 179 -0.50 18.86 -27.11
CA PHE A 179 0.34 17.78 -27.62
C PHE A 179 0.31 16.57 -26.68
N VAL A 180 0.27 15.37 -27.26
CA VAL A 180 0.49 14.10 -26.56
C VAL A 180 1.83 13.54 -27.00
N VAL A 181 2.79 13.54 -26.10
CA VAL A 181 4.20 13.19 -26.31
C VAL A 181 4.49 11.81 -25.73
N PHE A 182 5.19 10.98 -26.50
CA PHE A 182 5.54 9.61 -26.19
C PHE A 182 7.06 9.44 -26.22
N VAL A 183 7.64 9.16 -25.06
CA VAL A 183 9.08 8.92 -24.89
C VAL A 183 9.30 7.53 -24.31
N ILE A 184 10.04 6.69 -25.03
CA ILE A 184 10.35 5.34 -24.59
C ILE A 184 11.65 5.37 -23.80
N LYS A 185 11.65 4.79 -22.61
CA LYS A 185 12.84 4.69 -21.76
C LYS A 185 13.70 3.49 -22.20
N PRO A 186 15.03 3.56 -22.12
CA PRO A 186 15.90 2.41 -22.41
C PRO A 186 15.74 1.27 -21.39
N GLU A 187 15.29 1.60 -20.16
CA GLU A 187 15.11 0.67 -19.05
C GLU A 187 13.87 1.03 -18.21
N ASP A 188 13.43 0.12 -17.35
CA ASP A 188 12.18 0.26 -16.57
C ASP A 188 12.28 1.12 -15.31
N TYR A 189 13.34 1.93 -15.17
CA TYR A 189 13.57 2.73 -13.97
C TYR A 189 12.41 3.71 -13.68
N ALA A 190 11.79 4.25 -14.73
CA ALA A 190 10.65 5.17 -14.61
C ALA A 190 9.33 4.45 -14.27
N CYS A 191 9.24 3.14 -14.50
CA CYS A 191 8.08 2.31 -14.21
C CYS A 191 8.26 1.42 -12.96
N GLY A 192 9.35 1.62 -12.19
CA GLY A 192 9.58 0.91 -10.93
C GLY A 192 10.28 -0.45 -11.07
N GLY A 193 11.05 -0.67 -12.15
CA GLY A 193 11.89 -1.87 -12.31
C GLY A 193 12.72 -2.19 -11.06
N SER A 194 12.79 -3.47 -10.69
CA SER A 194 13.23 -4.01 -9.40
C SER A 194 14.33 -3.19 -8.71
N PHE A 195 13.93 -2.44 -7.68
CA PHE A 195 14.81 -2.11 -6.57
C PHE A 195 15.08 -3.41 -5.79
N PHE A 196 16.11 -4.14 -6.20
CA PHE A 196 16.56 -5.32 -5.48
C PHE A 196 17.18 -4.88 -4.14
N ILE A 197 16.49 -5.23 -3.06
CA ILE A 197 16.96 -5.52 -1.69
C ILE A 197 18.47 -5.29 -1.46
N GLN A 198 18.90 -4.05 -1.24
CA GLN A 198 20.24 -3.78 -0.66
C GLN A 198 20.22 -2.61 0.35
N ALA A 199 19.21 -1.73 0.29
CA ALA A 199 19.10 -0.59 1.22
C ALA A 199 18.57 -0.97 2.62
N LEU A 200 17.87 -2.10 2.77
CA LEU A 200 17.28 -2.50 4.06
C LEU A 200 18.30 -3.12 5.04
N LEU A 201 19.42 -3.65 4.54
CA LEU A 201 20.44 -4.31 5.37
C LEU A 201 21.52 -3.35 5.89
N CYS A 202 21.72 -2.19 5.24
CA CYS A 202 22.83 -1.28 5.57
C CYS A 202 22.54 -0.35 6.77
N ILE A 203 21.27 -0.12 7.12
CA ILE A 203 20.88 0.80 8.22
C ILE A 203 20.84 0.07 9.58
N LEU A 204 20.74 -1.27 9.60
CA LEU A 204 20.61 -2.06 10.83
C LEU A 204 21.90 -2.24 11.65
N CYS A 205 23.08 -1.89 11.12
CA CYS A 205 24.35 -2.26 11.79
C CYS A 205 25.01 -1.17 12.66
N ARG A 206 24.43 0.03 12.81
CA ARG A 206 25.04 1.08 13.64
C ARG A 206 24.00 1.90 14.42
N LYS A 207 23.56 1.35 15.56
CA LYS A 207 23.39 2.04 16.89
C LYS A 207 22.28 1.37 17.71
N LYS A 208 22.60 1.01 18.97
CA LYS A 208 21.60 0.76 20.02
C LYS A 208 21.05 2.12 20.49
N PRO A 209 19.73 2.36 20.36
CA PRO A 209 18.87 2.47 21.55
C PRO A 209 17.44 1.88 21.34
N SER A 210 16.60 2.01 22.36
CA SER A 210 15.32 1.35 22.63
C SER A 210 14.31 1.30 21.47
N THR A 211 13.88 0.07 21.13
CA THR A 211 13.07 -0.32 19.97
C THR A 211 11.74 0.42 19.79
N VAL A 212 11.12 0.91 20.89
CA VAL A 212 9.86 1.65 20.84
C VAL A 212 10.06 3.08 20.35
N CYS A 213 11.16 3.73 20.75
CA CYS A 213 11.52 5.06 20.28
C CYS A 213 11.97 5.01 18.82
N LEU A 214 12.60 3.91 18.39
CA LEU A 214 13.05 3.75 17.02
C LEU A 214 11.91 3.54 16.02
N LEU A 215 10.83 2.82 16.34
CA LEU A 215 9.65 2.70 15.48
C LEU A 215 8.84 4.00 15.41
N PHE A 216 8.72 4.70 16.55
CA PHE A 216 8.06 6.01 16.62
C PHE A 216 8.86 7.08 15.88
N LEU A 217 10.19 7.09 16.03
CA LEU A 217 11.10 7.93 15.25
C LEU A 217 11.19 7.46 13.81
N PHE A 218 11.09 6.18 13.45
CA PHE A 218 11.08 5.78 12.04
C PHE A 218 9.79 6.22 11.36
N GLY A 219 8.63 6.08 12.01
CA GLY A 219 7.35 6.56 11.51
C GLY A 219 7.31 8.08 11.38
N ILE A 220 7.73 8.80 12.42
CA ILE A 220 7.78 10.27 12.42
C ILE A 220 8.91 10.78 11.53
N GLN A 221 10.06 10.13 11.44
CA GLN A 221 11.16 10.55 10.59
C GLN A 221 10.93 10.14 9.15
N MET A 222 10.19 9.09 8.86
CA MET A 222 9.72 8.76 7.50
C MET A 222 8.58 9.70 7.09
N PHE A 223 7.67 10.04 8.00
CA PHE A 223 6.65 11.08 7.78
C PHE A 223 7.28 12.47 7.65
N LEU A 224 8.24 12.86 8.50
CA LEU A 224 8.97 14.13 8.42
C LEU A 224 9.95 14.14 7.24
N TYR A 225 10.54 13.01 6.86
CA TYR A 225 11.37 12.90 5.65
C TYR A 225 10.50 12.95 4.40
N LEU A 226 9.33 12.33 4.37
CA LEU A 226 8.33 12.48 3.31
C LEU A 226 7.72 13.88 3.29
N SER A 227 7.49 14.49 4.45
CA SER A 227 6.99 15.86 4.59
C SER A 227 8.07 16.86 4.20
N ASP A 228 9.34 16.61 4.52
CA ASP A 228 10.49 17.42 4.12
C ASP A 228 10.88 17.16 2.66
N LEU A 229 10.66 15.95 2.10
CA LEU A 229 10.69 15.69 0.65
C LEU A 229 9.53 16.40 -0.06
N SER A 230 8.36 16.43 0.56
CA SER A 230 7.20 17.20 0.10
C SER A 230 7.43 18.70 0.13
N ARG A 231 8.24 19.17 1.10
CA ARG A 231 8.55 20.60 1.28
C ARG A 231 9.78 21.07 0.50
N LYS A 232 10.85 20.26 0.42
CA LYS A 232 12.11 20.57 -0.29
C LYS A 232 12.07 20.22 -1.77
N ASP A 233 11.23 19.27 -2.18
CA ASP A 233 11.07 18.94 -3.58
C ASP A 233 9.63 19.15 -4.06
N ARG A 234 9.26 20.43 -4.03
CA ARG A 234 8.00 20.96 -4.60
C ARG A 234 7.83 20.64 -6.10
N ARG A 235 8.83 20.03 -6.75
CA ARG A 235 8.84 19.59 -8.15
C ARG A 235 8.61 18.10 -8.36
N ILE A 236 8.80 17.22 -7.36
CA ILE A 236 8.66 15.76 -7.52
C ILE A 236 7.26 15.25 -7.14
N ILE A 237 6.55 15.91 -6.22
CA ILE A 237 5.17 15.51 -5.85
C ILE A 237 4.15 15.81 -6.94
N SER A 238 4.42 16.79 -7.81
CA SER A 238 3.63 17.02 -9.03
C SER A 238 3.82 15.92 -10.10
N LYS A 239 4.80 15.03 -9.93
CA LYS A 239 5.48 14.40 -11.05
C LYS A 239 5.42 12.88 -11.08
N LYS A 240 5.19 12.19 -9.96
CA LYS A 240 5.25 10.71 -10.00
C LYS A 240 3.95 9.97 -10.21
N TYR A 241 2.80 10.42 -9.71
CA TYR A 241 1.52 9.72 -9.97
C TYR A 241 0.33 10.67 -9.83
N LYS A 242 -0.14 11.26 -10.94
CA LYS A 242 -1.47 11.92 -10.97
C LYS A 242 -2.57 10.87 -11.06
N ILE A 243 -2.84 10.18 -9.95
CA ILE A 243 -4.09 9.44 -9.78
C ILE A 243 -5.17 10.51 -9.55
N TYR A 244 -6.11 10.65 -10.50
CA TYR A 244 -7.27 11.50 -10.30
C TYR A 244 -8.22 10.82 -9.32
N PHE A 245 -8.05 11.14 -8.04
CA PHE A 245 -9.13 11.18 -7.06
C PHE A 245 -9.92 12.49 -7.27
N CYS A 246 -11.19 12.54 -6.87
CA CYS A 246 -12.03 13.72 -7.04
C CYS A 246 -11.39 14.98 -6.45
N GLY A 247 -11.63 16.12 -7.10
CA GLY A 247 -10.99 17.39 -6.78
C GLY A 247 -10.04 17.85 -7.90
N GLY A 248 -9.91 19.17 -8.07
CA GLY A 248 -9.02 19.76 -9.06
C GLY A 248 -7.54 19.48 -8.79
N LYS A 249 -6.68 19.80 -9.77
CA LYS A 249 -5.22 19.50 -9.89
C LYS A 249 -4.31 19.63 -8.65
N TYR A 250 -4.77 20.15 -7.51
CA TYR A 250 -3.96 20.51 -6.34
C TYR A 250 -4.45 19.94 -4.99
N GLU A 251 -5.59 19.22 -4.92
CA GLU A 251 -6.25 18.83 -3.64
C GLU A 251 -6.24 17.30 -3.36
N ASN A 252 -5.64 16.49 -4.24
CA ASN A 252 -6.09 15.10 -4.47
C ASN A 252 -5.34 13.97 -3.73
N ALA A 253 -4.36 14.28 -2.88
CA ALA A 253 -3.76 13.30 -1.95
C ALA A 253 -4.18 13.57 -0.49
N PHE A 254 -4.86 14.70 -0.26
CA PHE A 254 -5.18 15.19 1.07
C PHE A 254 -6.42 14.48 1.63
N ASN A 255 -7.35 14.04 0.77
CA ASN A 255 -8.50 13.23 1.17
C ASN A 255 -8.07 11.94 1.88
N ASN A 256 -7.15 11.18 1.27
CA ASN A 256 -6.62 9.94 1.82
C ASN A 256 -5.82 10.14 3.12
N ILE A 257 -5.12 11.29 3.24
CA ILE A 257 -4.42 11.66 4.48
C ILE A 257 -5.44 12.04 5.57
N LEU A 258 -6.45 12.82 5.23
CA LEU A 258 -7.49 13.27 6.16
C LEU A 258 -8.39 12.13 6.61
N SER A 259 -8.73 11.20 5.73
CA SER A 259 -9.52 10.01 6.06
C SER A 259 -8.78 9.10 7.04
N ASN A 260 -7.46 9.00 6.91
CA ASN A 260 -6.61 8.25 7.83
C ASN A 260 -6.22 9.01 9.12
N LEU A 261 -6.37 10.34 9.15
CA LEU A 261 -6.13 11.16 10.35
C LEU A 261 -7.02 10.73 11.53
N GLY A 262 -8.21 10.19 11.25
CA GLY A 262 -9.11 9.62 12.26
C GLY A 262 -8.45 8.56 13.13
N HIS A 263 -7.67 7.63 12.53
CA HIS A 263 -6.93 6.60 13.26
C HIS A 263 -5.89 7.21 14.22
N VAL A 264 -5.19 8.26 13.77
CA VAL A 264 -4.18 8.95 14.58
C VAL A 264 -4.81 9.68 15.76
N LEU A 265 -5.87 10.45 15.51
CA LEU A 265 -6.54 11.23 16.55
C LEU A 265 -7.24 10.34 17.59
N LEU A 266 -7.94 9.30 17.14
CA LEU A 266 -8.61 8.35 18.03
C LEU A 266 -7.61 7.47 18.78
N GLY A 267 -6.50 7.08 18.14
CA GLY A 267 -5.39 6.39 18.81
C GLY A 267 -4.77 7.25 19.91
N PHE A 268 -4.52 8.54 19.64
CA PHE A 268 -4.03 9.48 20.65
C PHE A 268 -5.03 9.68 21.79
N LEU A 269 -6.32 9.84 21.47
CA LEU A 269 -7.39 9.93 22.48
C LEU A 269 -7.43 8.67 23.37
N PHE A 270 -7.31 7.48 22.77
CA PHE A 270 -7.25 6.23 23.51
C PHE A 270 -6.04 6.18 24.46
N LEU A 271 -4.86 6.64 24.01
CA LEU A 271 -3.67 6.74 24.85
C LEU A 271 -3.89 7.68 26.05
N LEU A 272 -4.57 8.81 25.86
CA LEU A 272 -4.91 9.72 26.96
C LEU A 272 -5.85 9.06 27.98
N ILE A 273 -6.85 8.30 27.51
CA ILE A 273 -7.77 7.55 28.37
C ILE A 273 -7.01 6.49 29.18
N VAL A 274 -6.13 5.73 28.52
CA VAL A 274 -5.28 4.72 29.17
C VAL A 274 -4.34 5.37 30.19
N LEU A 275 -3.69 6.48 29.83
CA LEU A 275 -2.82 7.24 30.72
C LEU A 275 -3.55 7.73 31.96
N HIS A 276 -4.76 8.26 31.79
CA HIS A 276 -5.57 8.72 32.91
C HIS A 276 -5.89 7.56 33.88
N ARG A 277 -6.33 6.41 33.36
CA ARG A 277 -6.62 5.23 34.19
C ARG A 277 -5.38 4.66 34.87
N ASP A 278 -4.25 4.66 34.18
CA ASP A 278 -2.97 4.19 34.72
C ASP A 278 -2.48 5.08 35.86
N ILE A 279 -2.56 6.42 35.72
CA ILE A 279 -2.22 7.35 36.80
C ILE A 279 -3.13 7.13 38.03
N LEU A 280 -4.44 7.00 37.82
CA LEU A 280 -5.38 6.73 38.91
C LEU A 280 -5.06 5.41 39.62
N HIS A 281 -4.78 4.35 38.87
CA HIS A 281 -4.43 3.05 39.42
C HIS A 281 -3.11 3.11 40.20
N ARG A 282 -2.08 3.78 39.68
CA ARG A 282 -0.79 3.96 40.39
C ARG A 282 -0.95 4.72 41.70
N ARG A 283 -1.76 5.79 41.70
CA ARG A 283 -2.07 6.52 42.94
C ARG A 283 -2.78 5.64 43.97
N ALA A 284 -3.71 4.78 43.54
CA ALA A 284 -4.37 3.83 44.42
C ALA A 284 -3.39 2.79 45.00
N LEU A 285 -2.43 2.31 44.19
CA LEU A 285 -1.35 1.41 44.65
C LEU A 285 -0.41 2.10 45.65
N GLU A 286 -0.01 3.34 45.38
CA GLU A 286 0.82 4.15 46.29
C GLU A 286 0.11 4.43 47.62
N ALA A 287 -1.19 4.67 47.57
CA ALA A 287 -2.05 4.80 48.76
C ALA A 287 -2.32 3.48 49.49
N LYS A 288 -1.80 2.35 48.98
CA LYS A 288 -2.05 0.98 49.50
C LYS A 288 -3.54 0.65 49.61
N ASP A 289 -4.32 1.11 48.65
CA ASP A 289 -5.75 0.79 48.59
C ASP A 289 -5.95 -0.72 48.41
N ILE A 290 -6.78 -1.31 49.27
CA ILE A 290 -7.07 -2.74 49.30
C ILE A 290 -7.68 -3.17 47.95
N PHE A 291 -8.52 -2.33 47.35
CA PHE A 291 -9.15 -2.63 46.06
C PHE A 291 -8.12 -2.74 44.93
N ALA A 292 -7.08 -1.91 44.93
CA ALA A 292 -6.02 -1.97 43.93
C ALA A 292 -5.09 -3.19 44.11
N MET A 293 -4.88 -3.63 45.35
CA MET A 293 -3.95 -4.71 45.69
C MET A 293 -4.56 -6.11 45.59
N GLU A 294 -5.83 -6.30 45.98
CA GLU A 294 -6.42 -7.63 46.19
C GLU A 294 -7.71 -7.89 45.40
N TYR A 295 -8.33 -6.84 44.85
CA TYR A 295 -9.58 -6.94 44.11
C TYR A 295 -9.36 -6.69 42.61
N GLY A 296 -10.36 -7.10 41.82
CA GLY A 296 -10.41 -6.93 40.37
C GLY A 296 -9.33 -7.68 39.61
N ILE A 297 -9.47 -7.68 38.29
CA ILE A 297 -8.46 -8.26 37.41
C ILE A 297 -7.17 -7.41 37.51
N PRO A 298 -5.99 -8.03 37.69
CA PRO A 298 -4.71 -7.32 37.66
C PRO A 298 -4.56 -6.45 36.40
N LYS A 299 -4.42 -5.14 36.60
CA LYS A 299 -4.41 -4.17 35.50
C LYS A 299 -3.00 -4.03 34.93
N HIS A 300 -2.80 -4.54 33.71
CA HIS A 300 -1.58 -4.31 32.92
C HIS A 300 -1.87 -3.37 31.76
N PHE A 301 -1.46 -2.10 31.88
CA PHE A 301 -1.70 -1.06 30.88
C PHE A 301 -0.75 -1.10 29.67
N GLY A 302 0.38 -1.81 29.77
CA GLY A 302 1.41 -1.87 28.72
C GLY A 302 0.87 -2.31 27.34
N LEU A 303 0.01 -3.33 27.29
CA LEU A 303 -0.61 -3.77 26.03
C LEU A 303 -1.57 -2.73 25.46
N PHE A 304 -2.31 -2.00 26.30
CA PHE A 304 -3.21 -0.94 25.83
C PHE A 304 -2.44 0.24 25.23
N TYR A 305 -1.28 0.61 25.83
CA TYR A 305 -0.40 1.59 25.20
C TYR A 305 0.11 1.10 23.83
N ALA A 306 0.49 -0.18 23.73
CA ALA A 306 0.92 -0.76 22.45
C ALA A 306 -0.20 -0.75 21.40
N MET A 307 -1.44 -1.08 21.78
CA MET A 307 -2.60 -1.01 20.90
C MET A 307 -2.89 0.42 20.41
N GLY A 308 -2.86 1.41 21.31
CA GLY A 308 -3.06 2.82 20.94
C GLY A 308 -1.98 3.35 19.98
N ILE A 309 -0.72 3.01 20.23
CA ILE A 309 0.39 3.33 19.32
C ILE A 309 0.23 2.63 17.98
N ALA A 310 -0.16 1.34 17.97
CA ALA A 310 -0.38 0.60 16.74
C ALA A 310 -1.49 1.22 15.89
N LEU A 311 -2.59 1.70 16.50
CA LEU A 311 -3.66 2.40 15.80
C LEU A 311 -3.21 3.74 15.20
N MET A 312 -2.35 4.49 15.91
CA MET A 312 -1.77 5.71 15.34
C MET A 312 -0.85 5.41 14.16
N MET A 313 -0.01 4.37 14.29
CA MET A 313 0.91 3.96 13.24
C MET A 313 0.19 3.42 12.01
N GLU A 314 -0.91 2.69 12.19
CA GLU A 314 -1.81 2.30 11.12
C GLU A 314 -2.29 3.52 10.32
N GLY A 315 -2.79 4.56 10.99
CA GLY A 315 -3.21 5.80 10.32
C GLY A 315 -2.09 6.47 9.52
N VAL A 316 -0.87 6.50 10.06
CA VAL A 316 0.29 7.10 9.37
C VAL A 316 0.70 6.26 8.16
N LEU A 317 0.79 4.94 8.31
CA LEU A 317 1.27 4.05 7.25
C LEU A 317 0.23 3.84 6.16
N SER A 318 -1.06 3.80 6.50
CA SER A 318 -2.16 3.79 5.54
C SER A 318 -2.20 5.08 4.72
N ALA A 319 -2.05 6.23 5.38
CA ALA A 319 -1.89 7.51 4.67
C ALA A 319 -0.67 7.49 3.73
N CYS A 320 0.48 6.99 4.18
CA CYS A 320 1.69 6.86 3.36
C CYS A 320 1.48 5.94 2.14
N TYR A 321 0.74 4.84 2.31
CA TYR A 321 0.38 3.93 1.23
C TYR A 321 -0.54 4.61 0.21
N HIS A 322 -1.59 5.30 0.65
CA HIS A 322 -2.52 5.96 -0.26
C HIS A 322 -1.91 7.20 -0.95
N VAL A 323 -0.93 7.86 -0.34
CA VAL A 323 -0.15 8.94 -0.97
C VAL A 323 0.84 8.40 -1.99
N CYS A 324 1.51 7.28 -1.69
CA CYS A 324 2.51 6.66 -2.55
C CYS A 324 2.31 5.13 -2.59
N PRO A 325 1.41 4.63 -3.46
CA PRO A 325 1.09 3.21 -3.50
C PRO A 325 2.26 2.44 -4.10
N ASN A 326 2.87 1.59 -3.28
CA ASN A 326 3.90 0.65 -3.71
C ASN A 326 3.87 -0.59 -2.81
N TYR A 327 4.53 -1.66 -3.26
CA TYR A 327 4.57 -2.93 -2.55
C TYR A 327 5.06 -2.81 -1.10
N SER A 328 6.09 -1.99 -0.88
CA SER A 328 6.67 -1.79 0.44
C SER A 328 5.68 -1.10 1.38
N ASN A 329 5.02 -0.04 0.92
CA ASN A 329 4.06 0.70 1.72
C ASN A 329 2.80 -0.14 2.01
N PHE A 330 2.33 -0.93 1.04
CA PHE A 330 1.20 -1.85 1.23
C PHE A 330 1.51 -2.92 2.30
N GLN A 331 2.71 -3.48 2.26
CA GLN A 331 3.19 -4.45 3.24
C GLN A 331 3.27 -3.84 4.65
N PHE A 332 3.79 -2.62 4.77
CA PHE A 332 3.87 -1.93 6.06
C PHE A 332 2.49 -1.59 6.61
N ASP A 333 1.58 -1.08 5.79
CA ASP A 333 0.19 -0.79 6.18
C ASP A 333 -0.50 -2.05 6.72
N THR A 334 -0.56 -3.10 5.90
CA THR A 334 -1.22 -4.36 6.28
C THR A 334 -0.56 -5.04 7.49
N SER A 335 0.74 -4.83 7.71
CA SER A 335 1.44 -5.42 8.86
C SER A 335 0.94 -4.88 10.20
N PHE A 336 0.55 -3.60 10.28
CA PHE A 336 0.04 -3.00 11.51
C PHE A 336 -1.39 -3.47 11.81
N MET A 337 -2.20 -3.74 10.79
CA MET A 337 -3.49 -4.43 10.96
C MET A 337 -3.31 -5.80 11.66
N TYR A 338 -2.33 -6.61 11.26
CA TYR A 338 -2.04 -7.88 11.94
C TYR A 338 -1.59 -7.68 13.38
N MET A 339 -0.74 -6.67 13.61
CA MET A 339 -0.27 -6.34 14.96
C MET A 339 -1.43 -5.93 15.85
N ILE A 340 -2.35 -5.08 15.38
CA ILE A 340 -3.56 -4.68 16.11
C ILE A 340 -4.40 -5.91 16.46
N ALA A 341 -4.70 -6.78 15.49
CA ALA A 341 -5.49 -7.97 15.71
C ALA A 341 -4.83 -8.94 16.72
N GLY A 342 -3.52 -9.17 16.58
CA GLY A 342 -2.76 -10.01 17.50
C GLY A 342 -2.65 -9.43 18.91
N LEU A 343 -2.45 -8.12 19.05
CA LEU A 343 -2.43 -7.44 20.36
C LEU A 343 -3.80 -7.52 21.04
N CYS A 344 -4.91 -7.39 20.28
CA CYS A 344 -6.26 -7.58 20.81
C CYS A 344 -6.46 -9.02 21.33
N MET A 345 -6.04 -10.03 20.57
CA MET A 345 -6.12 -11.44 20.99
C MET A 345 -5.28 -11.72 22.24
N LEU A 346 -4.03 -11.23 22.26
CA LEU A 346 -3.16 -11.33 23.44
C LEU A 346 -3.77 -10.65 24.66
N LYS A 347 -4.39 -9.48 24.48
CA LYS A 347 -5.02 -8.75 25.57
C LYS A 347 -6.24 -9.48 26.12
N LEU A 348 -7.12 -9.99 25.25
CA LEU A 348 -8.26 -10.83 25.65
C LEU A 348 -7.80 -12.04 26.47
N TYR A 349 -6.73 -12.70 26.03
CA TYR A 349 -6.16 -13.87 26.72
C TYR A 349 -5.54 -13.52 28.07
N GLN A 350 -4.74 -12.47 28.15
CA GLN A 350 -4.09 -12.04 29.38
C GLN A 350 -5.11 -11.62 30.46
N THR A 351 -6.29 -11.14 30.07
CA THR A 351 -7.29 -10.61 31.01
C THR A 351 -7.79 -11.68 32.00
N ARG A 352 -7.91 -12.94 31.58
CA ARG A 352 -8.27 -14.06 32.48
C ARG A 352 -7.08 -14.89 32.92
N HIS A 353 -5.91 -14.67 32.33
CA HIS A 353 -4.70 -15.39 32.65
C HIS A 353 -3.52 -14.42 32.91
N PRO A 354 -3.59 -13.62 33.98
CA PRO A 354 -2.58 -12.60 34.27
C PRO A 354 -1.18 -13.18 34.55
N ASP A 355 -1.12 -14.44 35.01
CA ASP A 355 0.13 -15.17 35.25
C ASP A 355 0.87 -15.52 33.94
N ILE A 356 0.19 -15.45 32.80
CA ILE A 356 0.74 -15.76 31.49
C ILE A 356 1.14 -14.46 30.80
N ASN A 357 2.33 -13.96 31.13
CA ASN A 357 2.95 -12.90 30.37
C ASN A 357 3.77 -13.48 29.22
N ALA A 358 3.31 -13.24 27.98
CA ALA A 358 4.17 -13.42 26.81
C ALA A 358 5.32 -12.41 26.91
N SER A 359 6.57 -12.89 26.82
CA SER A 359 7.71 -11.98 26.76
C SER A 359 7.60 -11.12 25.51
N ALA A 360 7.93 -9.83 25.61
CA ALA A 360 7.88 -8.92 24.46
C ALA A 360 8.69 -9.47 23.27
N TYR A 361 9.84 -10.09 23.54
CA TYR A 361 10.68 -10.73 22.53
C TYR A 361 9.96 -11.88 21.80
N ALA A 362 9.22 -12.73 22.51
CA ALA A 362 8.47 -13.83 21.90
C ALA A 362 7.29 -13.31 21.05
N ALA A 363 6.59 -12.28 21.52
CA ALA A 363 5.52 -11.64 20.76
C ALA A 363 6.05 -10.95 19.49
N TYR A 364 7.18 -10.22 19.58
CA TYR A 364 7.79 -9.61 18.39
C TYR A 364 8.31 -10.66 17.41
N ALA A 365 8.90 -11.75 17.89
CA ALA A 365 9.35 -12.84 17.04
C ALA A 365 8.19 -13.55 16.32
N SER A 366 7.04 -13.73 16.98
CA SER A 366 5.87 -14.32 16.34
C SER A 366 5.28 -13.40 15.27
N PHE A 367 5.15 -12.10 15.53
CA PHE A 367 4.72 -11.12 14.51
C PHE A 367 5.71 -11.05 13.34
N ALA A 368 7.02 -11.06 13.59
CA ALA A 368 8.03 -11.09 12.53
C ALA A 368 7.91 -12.35 11.65
N GLY A 369 7.64 -13.51 12.25
CA GLY A 369 7.37 -14.75 11.53
C GLY A 369 6.14 -14.65 10.61
N VAL A 370 5.03 -14.12 11.14
CA VAL A 370 3.79 -13.91 10.36
C VAL A 370 4.00 -12.95 9.20
N ILE A 371 4.69 -11.83 9.43
CA ILE A 371 5.01 -10.85 8.39
C ILE A 371 5.90 -11.49 7.32
N THR A 372 6.92 -12.28 7.72
CA THR A 372 7.81 -12.99 6.78
C THR A 372 7.04 -13.96 5.90
N VAL A 373 6.15 -14.77 6.49
CA VAL A 373 5.29 -15.70 5.72
C VAL A 373 4.38 -14.93 4.77
N THR A 374 3.87 -13.76 5.19
CA THR A 374 3.05 -12.90 4.35
C THR A 374 3.84 -12.36 3.15
N VAL A 375 5.05 -11.84 3.37
CA VAL A 375 5.93 -11.39 2.29
C VAL A 375 6.21 -12.52 1.31
N LEU A 376 6.54 -13.71 1.81
CA LEU A 376 6.77 -14.90 0.98
C LEU A 376 5.51 -15.29 0.19
N GLY A 377 4.33 -15.21 0.80
CA GLY A 377 3.08 -15.55 0.14
C GLY A 377 2.67 -14.57 -0.95
N VAL A 378 2.97 -13.27 -0.80
CA VAL A 378 2.69 -12.31 -1.87
C VAL A 378 3.67 -12.47 -3.04
N VAL A 379 4.93 -12.83 -2.79
CA VAL A 379 5.94 -13.05 -3.85
C VAL A 379 5.73 -14.40 -4.56
N CYS A 380 5.63 -15.49 -3.81
CA CYS A 380 5.58 -16.85 -4.36
C CYS A 380 4.16 -17.35 -4.65
N GLY A 381 3.15 -16.85 -3.94
CA GLY A 381 1.79 -17.40 -3.96
C GLY A 381 1.04 -17.26 -5.29
N LYS A 382 1.50 -16.39 -6.21
CA LYS A 382 0.85 -16.16 -7.51
C LYS A 382 1.03 -17.33 -8.48
N ASN A 383 2.24 -17.90 -8.55
CA ASN A 383 2.59 -18.88 -9.58
C ASN A 383 2.85 -20.28 -9.01
N GLU A 384 3.15 -20.38 -7.71
CA GLU A 384 3.69 -21.60 -7.12
C GLU A 384 2.65 -22.33 -6.25
N THR A 385 2.17 -23.48 -6.71
CA THR A 385 1.22 -24.31 -5.95
C THR A 385 1.84 -24.93 -4.71
N TRP A 386 3.15 -25.22 -4.75
CA TRP A 386 3.88 -25.80 -3.62
C TRP A 386 3.82 -24.90 -2.38
N PHE A 387 3.83 -23.57 -2.57
CA PHE A 387 3.73 -22.61 -1.46
C PHE A 387 2.41 -22.78 -0.72
N TRP A 388 1.29 -22.88 -1.44
CA TRP A 388 -0.04 -23.05 -0.84
C TRP A 388 -0.20 -24.37 -0.10
N VAL A 389 0.38 -25.47 -0.62
CA VAL A 389 0.38 -26.78 0.06
C VAL A 389 1.15 -26.71 1.37
N ILE A 390 2.38 -26.18 1.34
CA ILE A 390 3.24 -26.05 2.53
C ILE A 390 2.59 -25.11 3.55
N PHE A 391 2.12 -23.94 3.12
CA PHE A 391 1.45 -22.99 3.99
C PHE A 391 0.22 -23.60 4.66
N SER A 392 -0.64 -24.29 3.92
CA SER A 392 -1.86 -24.91 4.46
C SER A 392 -1.53 -26.00 5.48
N ALA A 393 -0.51 -26.83 5.21
CA ALA A 393 -0.04 -27.83 6.16
C ALA A 393 0.50 -27.19 7.44
N ILE A 394 1.35 -26.17 7.32
CA ILE A 394 1.88 -25.42 8.47
C ILE A 394 0.74 -24.76 9.26
N HIS A 395 -0.24 -24.15 8.57
CA HIS A 395 -1.35 -23.47 9.21
C HIS A 395 -2.21 -24.43 10.05
N ILE A 396 -2.58 -25.60 9.50
CA ILE A 396 -3.34 -26.64 10.20
C ILE A 396 -2.55 -27.18 11.40
N LEU A 397 -1.25 -27.48 11.21
CA LEU A 397 -0.41 -27.98 12.30
C LEU A 397 -0.22 -26.94 13.40
N ALA A 398 -0.02 -25.67 13.05
CA ALA A 398 0.11 -24.57 13.99
C ALA A 398 -1.18 -24.30 14.75
N SER A 399 -2.35 -24.33 14.09
CA SER A 399 -3.65 -24.13 14.74
C SER A 399 -3.94 -25.24 15.76
N LEU A 400 -3.62 -26.49 15.41
CA LEU A 400 -3.77 -27.64 16.30
C LEU A 400 -2.79 -27.59 17.48
N ALA A 401 -1.53 -27.25 17.23
CA ALA A 401 -0.53 -27.10 18.27
C ALA A 401 -0.92 -25.99 19.26
N LEU A 402 -1.35 -24.83 18.76
CA LEU A 402 -1.80 -23.71 19.58
C LEU A 402 -3.04 -24.10 20.41
N SER A 403 -4.02 -24.76 19.80
CA SER A 403 -5.22 -25.22 20.48
C SER A 403 -4.90 -26.20 21.61
N THR A 404 -3.98 -27.13 21.36
CA THR A 404 -3.51 -28.10 22.36
C THR A 404 -2.80 -27.39 23.52
N GLN A 405 -1.96 -26.39 23.24
CA GLN A 405 -1.29 -25.61 24.28
C GLN A 405 -2.27 -24.80 25.15
N ILE A 406 -3.27 -24.18 24.52
CA ILE A 406 -4.32 -23.42 25.23
C ILE A 406 -5.15 -24.35 26.12
N TYR A 407 -5.46 -25.58 25.67
CA TYR A 407 -6.26 -26.52 26.46
C TYR A 407 -5.53 -27.07 27.69
N TYR A 408 -4.27 -27.52 27.54
CA TYR A 408 -3.58 -28.28 28.59
C TYR A 408 -2.66 -27.47 29.48
N MET A 409 -2.04 -26.40 28.97
CA MET A 409 -0.91 -25.80 29.68
C MET A 409 -1.13 -24.39 30.17
N GLY A 410 -1.92 -23.55 29.49
CA GLY A 410 -1.97 -22.12 29.84
C GLY A 410 -0.56 -21.55 30.12
N ARG A 411 0.49 -22.07 29.48
CA ARG A 411 1.88 -21.69 29.71
C ARG A 411 2.59 -21.84 28.38
N PHE A 412 2.96 -20.70 27.81
CA PHE A 412 3.61 -20.60 26.51
C PHE A 412 5.08 -21.04 26.64
N LYS A 413 5.33 -22.35 26.70
CA LYS A 413 6.69 -22.92 26.56
C LYS A 413 6.73 -23.82 25.33
N ILE A 414 7.44 -23.34 24.30
CA ILE A 414 7.69 -24.09 23.07
C ILE A 414 8.89 -25.01 23.29
N ASP A 415 8.63 -26.25 23.74
CA ASP A 415 9.65 -27.30 23.87
C ASP A 415 9.44 -28.38 22.78
N LEU A 416 10.52 -28.99 22.26
CA LEU A 416 10.45 -30.14 21.32
C LEU A 416 9.63 -31.34 21.86
N GLY A 417 9.36 -31.39 23.17
CA GLY A 417 8.48 -32.36 23.82
C GLY A 417 6.98 -32.19 23.55
N ILE A 418 6.53 -31.17 22.81
CA ILE A 418 5.11 -30.93 22.49
C ILE A 418 4.49 -32.13 21.75
N PHE A 419 5.19 -32.70 20.77
CA PHE A 419 4.68 -33.85 20.00
C PHE A 419 4.54 -35.11 20.86
N ARG A 420 5.51 -35.37 21.76
CA ARG A 420 5.45 -36.48 22.72
C ARG A 420 4.28 -36.30 23.70
N ARG A 421 4.10 -35.08 24.24
CA ARG A 421 3.00 -34.76 25.17
C ARG A 421 1.63 -34.84 24.49
N ALA A 422 1.50 -34.36 23.26
CA ALA A 422 0.27 -34.46 22.47
C ALA A 422 -0.11 -35.92 22.18
N LEU A 423 0.86 -36.76 21.81
CA LEU A 423 0.64 -38.20 21.61
C LEU A 423 0.24 -38.93 22.91
N THR A 424 0.91 -38.63 24.03
CA THR A 424 0.54 -39.22 25.33
C THR A 424 -0.87 -38.83 25.74
N VAL A 425 -1.27 -37.59 25.50
CA VAL A 425 -2.61 -37.06 25.80
C VAL A 425 -3.69 -37.69 24.93
N VAL A 426 -3.47 -37.81 23.61
CA VAL A 426 -4.41 -38.50 22.72
C VAL A 426 -4.54 -39.98 23.11
N TYR A 427 -3.44 -40.61 23.51
CA TYR A 427 -3.44 -42.00 23.98
C TYR A 427 -4.21 -42.16 25.31
N THR A 428 -4.06 -41.24 26.27
CA THR A 428 -4.78 -41.31 27.56
C THR A 428 -6.26 -40.91 27.45
N ASP A 429 -6.60 -39.82 26.76
CA ASP A 429 -7.98 -39.29 26.70
C ASP A 429 -8.85 -39.99 25.64
N CYS A 430 -8.27 -40.50 24.54
CA CYS A 430 -9.04 -41.14 23.46
C CYS A 430 -9.15 -42.66 23.62
N PHE A 431 -8.10 -43.33 24.15
CA PHE A 431 -8.07 -44.79 24.28
C PHE A 431 -8.28 -45.30 25.71
N GLN A 432 -7.89 -44.56 26.75
CA GLN A 432 -7.92 -45.06 28.14
C GLN A 432 -9.09 -44.54 28.98
N GLN A 433 -9.58 -43.32 28.71
CA GLN A 433 -10.62 -42.68 29.53
C GLN A 433 -11.78 -42.15 28.68
N CYS A 434 -12.78 -43.00 28.43
CA CYS A 434 -14.10 -42.60 27.91
C CYS A 434 -14.88 -41.77 28.94
N SER A 435 -14.46 -40.53 29.23
CA SER A 435 -15.14 -39.63 30.16
C SER A 435 -14.97 -38.16 29.78
N ARG A 436 -15.96 -37.33 30.14
CA ARG A 436 -16.15 -35.93 29.70
C ARG A 436 -14.87 -35.09 29.80
N PRO A 437 -14.59 -34.21 28.81
CA PRO A 437 -13.39 -33.37 28.81
C PRO A 437 -13.32 -32.49 30.07
N LEU A 438 -12.12 -32.37 30.64
CA LEU A 438 -11.84 -31.67 31.90
C LEU A 438 -12.32 -30.20 31.88
N TYR A 439 -12.27 -29.54 30.72
CA TYR A 439 -12.78 -28.19 30.50
C TYR A 439 -13.67 -28.15 29.24
N THR A 440 -14.94 -28.52 29.39
CA THR A 440 -15.93 -28.58 28.29
C THR A 440 -16.07 -27.25 27.55
N ASP A 441 -16.14 -26.12 28.27
CA ASP A 441 -16.34 -24.80 27.68
C ASP A 441 -15.15 -24.39 26.77
N ARG A 442 -13.91 -24.65 27.22
CA ARG A 442 -12.68 -24.40 26.43
C ARG A 442 -12.60 -25.30 25.21
N MET A 443 -13.01 -26.56 25.35
CA MET A 443 -13.03 -27.52 24.25
C MET A 443 -13.91 -27.04 23.09
N VAL A 444 -15.09 -26.48 23.39
CA VAL A 444 -16.03 -25.97 22.36
C VAL A 444 -15.40 -24.82 21.56
N LEU A 445 -14.76 -23.85 22.23
CA LEU A 445 -14.05 -22.76 21.55
C LEU A 445 -12.96 -23.30 20.62
N LEU A 446 -12.13 -24.22 21.13
CA LEU A 446 -10.99 -24.74 20.38
C LEU A 446 -11.43 -25.58 19.17
N ILE A 447 -12.52 -26.35 19.30
CA ILE A 447 -13.10 -27.08 18.17
C ILE A 447 -13.61 -26.09 17.12
N MET A 448 -14.42 -25.10 17.52
CA MET A 448 -14.91 -24.07 16.60
C MET A 448 -13.76 -23.31 15.93
N GLY A 449 -12.73 -22.94 16.69
CA GLY A 449 -11.53 -22.27 16.18
C GLY A 449 -10.79 -23.12 15.15
N ASN A 450 -10.58 -24.42 15.41
CA ASN A 450 -9.95 -25.29 14.42
C ASN A 450 -10.80 -25.46 13.16
N LEU A 451 -12.13 -25.61 13.29
CA LEU A 451 -13.01 -25.70 12.12
C LEU A 451 -12.92 -24.46 11.24
N VAL A 452 -12.91 -23.26 11.83
CA VAL A 452 -12.75 -21.99 11.10
C VAL A 452 -11.37 -21.92 10.42
N ASN A 453 -10.28 -22.24 11.14
CA ASN A 453 -8.93 -22.21 10.56
C ASN A 453 -8.74 -23.27 9.45
N TRP A 454 -9.33 -24.45 9.60
CA TRP A 454 -9.32 -25.48 8.56
C TRP A 454 -10.11 -25.04 7.33
N PHE A 455 -11.26 -24.39 7.52
CA PHE A 455 -12.01 -23.78 6.43
C PHE A 455 -11.14 -22.79 5.65
N PHE A 456 -10.43 -21.89 6.33
CA PHE A 456 -9.50 -20.97 5.67
C PHE A 456 -8.38 -21.70 4.94
N ALA A 457 -7.76 -22.72 5.55
CA ALA A 457 -6.71 -23.51 4.91
C ALA A 457 -7.17 -24.17 3.60
N PHE A 458 -8.34 -24.81 3.62
CA PHE A 458 -8.92 -25.43 2.43
C PHE A 458 -9.35 -24.40 1.39
N PHE A 459 -9.94 -23.28 1.82
CA PHE A 459 -10.29 -22.17 0.94
C PHE A 459 -9.06 -21.61 0.22
N GLY A 460 -7.97 -21.35 0.95
CA GLY A 460 -6.70 -20.89 0.38
C GLY A 460 -6.11 -21.89 -0.62
N LEU A 461 -6.13 -23.18 -0.29
CA LEU A 461 -5.61 -24.24 -1.17
C LEU A 461 -6.39 -24.38 -2.49
N ILE A 462 -7.72 -24.24 -2.44
CA ILE A 462 -8.61 -24.38 -3.60
C ILE A 462 -8.59 -23.13 -4.47
N TYR A 463 -8.92 -21.98 -3.88
CA TYR A 463 -9.16 -20.73 -4.62
C TYR A 463 -7.90 -19.92 -4.89
N ARG A 464 -6.84 -20.11 -4.08
CA ARG A 464 -5.53 -19.43 -4.24
C ARG A 464 -5.68 -17.93 -4.51
N PRO A 465 -6.26 -17.16 -3.56
CA PRO A 465 -6.50 -15.74 -3.75
C PRO A 465 -5.20 -15.00 -4.08
N ARG A 466 -5.27 -14.05 -5.01
CA ARG A 466 -4.12 -13.25 -5.45
C ARG A 466 -3.59 -12.33 -4.35
N ASP A 467 -4.49 -11.82 -3.52
CA ASP A 467 -4.16 -11.05 -2.31
C ASP A 467 -3.94 -11.96 -1.10
N PHE A 468 -2.71 -12.46 -0.96
CA PHE A 468 -2.32 -13.27 0.19
C PHE A 468 -2.37 -12.48 1.51
N ALA A 469 -2.16 -11.15 1.47
CA ALA A 469 -2.13 -10.33 2.67
C ALA A 469 -3.55 -10.15 3.24
N SER A 470 -4.51 -9.77 2.41
CA SER A 470 -5.93 -9.71 2.82
C SER A 470 -6.45 -11.08 3.27
N TYR A 471 -6.01 -12.18 2.63
CA TYR A 471 -6.32 -13.54 3.09
C TYR A 471 -5.80 -13.83 4.51
N MET A 472 -4.53 -13.49 4.80
CA MET A 472 -3.96 -13.61 6.15
C MET A 472 -4.69 -12.73 7.17
N LEU A 473 -5.09 -11.51 6.77
CA LEU A 473 -5.84 -10.61 7.63
C LEU A 473 -7.19 -11.20 8.03
N GLY A 474 -7.89 -11.82 7.08
CA GLY A 474 -9.14 -12.52 7.31
C GLY A 474 -9.03 -13.60 8.40
N ILE A 475 -7.95 -14.39 8.38
CA ILE A 475 -7.68 -15.41 9.42
C ILE A 475 -7.56 -14.74 10.80
N PHE A 476 -6.79 -13.67 10.91
CA PHE A 476 -6.59 -12.96 12.19
C PHE A 476 -7.89 -12.36 12.73
N ILE A 477 -8.65 -11.68 11.88
CA ILE A 477 -9.91 -11.03 12.27
C ILE A 477 -10.95 -12.08 12.68
N CYS A 478 -11.13 -13.14 11.91
CA CYS A 478 -12.10 -14.19 12.25
C CYS A 478 -11.76 -14.89 13.57
N ASN A 479 -10.49 -15.19 13.84
CA ASN A 479 -10.08 -15.75 15.13
C ASN A 479 -10.29 -14.76 16.28
N LEU A 480 -9.99 -13.47 16.08
CA LEU A 480 -10.24 -12.43 17.08
C LEU A 480 -11.73 -12.29 17.41
N LEU A 481 -12.60 -12.25 16.40
CA LEU A 481 -14.05 -12.15 16.59
C LEU A 481 -14.63 -13.38 17.28
N LEU A 482 -14.18 -14.57 16.88
CA LEU A 482 -14.54 -15.84 17.52
C LEU A 482 -14.17 -15.81 19.02
N TYR A 483 -12.96 -15.35 19.32
CA TYR A 483 -12.48 -15.32 20.69
C TYR A 483 -13.19 -14.26 21.54
N LEU A 484 -13.45 -13.07 20.98
CA LEU A 484 -14.24 -12.02 21.63
C LEU A 484 -15.67 -12.50 21.93
N ALA A 485 -16.32 -13.16 20.96
CA ALA A 485 -17.68 -13.70 21.14
C ALA A 485 -17.71 -14.74 22.26
N PHE A 486 -16.75 -15.67 22.27
CA PHE A 486 -16.61 -16.65 23.35
C PHE A 486 -16.40 -15.98 24.71
N TYR A 487 -15.55 -14.96 24.77
CA TYR A 487 -15.28 -14.22 26.01
C TYR A 487 -16.56 -13.62 26.58
N ILE A 488 -17.36 -12.93 25.74
CA ILE A 488 -18.63 -12.33 26.15
C ILE A 488 -19.63 -13.41 26.59
N ILE A 489 -19.74 -14.52 25.84
CA ILE A 489 -20.63 -15.63 26.21
C ILE A 489 -20.25 -16.23 27.56
N MET A 490 -18.96 -16.46 27.81
CA MET A 490 -18.48 -17.00 29.07
C MET A 490 -18.66 -16.05 30.25
N LYS A 491 -18.51 -14.74 30.02
CA LYS A 491 -18.83 -13.70 30.99
C LYS A 491 -20.31 -13.78 31.41
N LEU A 492 -21.22 -13.82 30.42
CA LEU A 492 -22.66 -13.94 30.67
C LEU A 492 -23.03 -15.26 31.38
N ARG A 493 -22.44 -16.40 30.96
CA ARG A 493 -22.65 -17.71 31.61
C ARG A 493 -22.10 -17.78 33.03
N SER A 494 -21.14 -16.94 33.37
CA SER A 494 -20.56 -16.86 34.71
C SER A 494 -21.31 -15.90 35.64
N ASN A 495 -22.48 -15.39 35.21
CA ASN A 495 -23.28 -14.39 35.92
C ASN A 495 -22.54 -13.07 36.20
N GLU A 496 -21.52 -12.77 35.41
CA GLU A 496 -20.86 -11.46 35.42
C GLU A 496 -21.68 -10.46 34.59
N ARG A 497 -21.71 -9.20 35.00
CA ARG A 497 -22.59 -8.19 34.40
C ARG A 497 -21.82 -7.33 33.43
N VAL A 498 -22.37 -7.11 32.24
CA VAL A 498 -21.84 -6.09 31.34
C VAL A 498 -22.42 -4.74 31.78
N LEU A 499 -21.56 -3.84 32.26
CA LEU A 499 -21.98 -2.50 32.67
C LEU A 499 -22.59 -1.71 31.49
N PRO A 500 -23.38 -0.65 31.75
CA PRO A 500 -24.00 0.15 30.69
C PRO A 500 -22.99 0.75 29.71
N ILE A 501 -21.85 1.23 30.20
CA ILE A 501 -20.78 1.83 29.37
C ILE A 501 -20.25 0.83 28.33
N PRO A 502 -19.69 -0.34 28.71
CA PRO A 502 -19.24 -1.33 27.73
C PRO A 502 -20.39 -1.87 26.87
N SER A 503 -21.62 -1.94 27.37
CA SER A 503 -22.78 -2.34 26.57
C SER A 503 -23.06 -1.37 25.42
N VAL A 504 -23.05 -0.06 25.70
CA VAL A 504 -23.19 0.98 24.67
C VAL A 504 -22.02 0.91 23.67
N CYS A 505 -20.79 0.74 24.16
CA CYS A 505 -19.63 0.58 23.29
C CYS A 505 -19.73 -0.67 22.39
N ILE A 506 -20.23 -1.80 22.89
CA ILE A 506 -20.43 -3.03 22.08
C ILE A 506 -21.43 -2.78 20.95
N VAL A 507 -22.57 -2.15 21.25
CA VAL A 507 -23.59 -1.83 20.24
C VAL A 507 -23.04 -0.85 19.21
N ALA A 508 -22.35 0.21 19.66
CA ALA A 508 -21.70 1.17 18.78
C ALA A 508 -20.67 0.50 17.87
N THR A 509 -19.79 -0.36 18.42
CA THR A 509 -18.81 -1.15 17.67
C THR A 509 -19.49 -1.98 16.58
N ALA A 510 -20.55 -2.71 16.90
CA ALA A 510 -21.25 -3.57 15.94
C ALA A 510 -21.89 -2.76 14.79
N VAL A 511 -22.55 -1.63 15.10
CA VAL A 511 -23.18 -0.76 14.11
C VAL A 511 -22.15 -0.12 13.19
N VAL A 512 -21.08 0.43 13.76
CA VAL A 512 -20.04 1.13 12.98
C VAL A 512 -19.24 0.14 12.13
N TRP A 513 -18.92 -1.07 12.62
CA TRP A 513 -18.30 -2.10 11.80
C TRP A 513 -19.19 -2.55 10.65
N ALA A 514 -20.50 -2.72 10.88
CA ALA A 514 -21.43 -3.09 9.81
C ALA A 514 -21.46 -2.02 8.71
N ALA A 515 -21.49 -0.74 9.09
CA ALA A 515 -21.38 0.37 8.15
C ALA A 515 -20.03 0.39 7.43
N ALA A 516 -18.91 0.20 8.14
CA ALA A 516 -17.58 0.15 7.54
C ALA A 516 -17.48 -0.99 6.51
N LEU A 517 -17.94 -2.19 6.84
CA LEU A 517 -17.89 -3.34 5.93
C LEU A 517 -18.73 -3.12 4.67
N TYR A 518 -19.87 -2.42 4.77
CA TYR A 518 -20.67 -2.06 3.60
C TYR A 518 -19.84 -1.26 2.58
N PHE A 519 -19.10 -0.24 3.02
CA PHE A 519 -18.25 0.56 2.15
C PHE A 519 -16.99 -0.19 1.69
N PHE A 520 -16.42 -1.05 2.54
CA PHE A 520 -15.27 -1.89 2.18
C PHE A 520 -15.52 -2.77 0.95
N PHE A 521 -16.71 -3.37 0.85
CA PHE A 521 -17.04 -4.28 -0.27
C PHE A 521 -17.38 -3.57 -1.59
N GLN A 522 -17.40 -2.23 -1.65
CA GLN A 522 -17.69 -1.47 -2.88
C GLN A 522 -16.52 -1.46 -3.90
N ASN A 523 -15.32 -1.93 -3.53
CA ASN A 523 -14.16 -2.20 -4.40
C ASN A 523 -13.82 -1.09 -5.43
N LEU A 524 -13.58 0.14 -4.97
CA LEU A 524 -13.24 1.27 -5.86
C LEU A 524 -11.75 1.40 -6.19
N SER A 525 -10.87 0.82 -5.36
CA SER A 525 -9.43 0.84 -5.57
C SER A 525 -8.88 -0.57 -5.65
N SER A 526 -7.92 -0.79 -6.56
CA SER A 526 -7.24 -2.08 -6.69
C SER A 526 -5.73 -1.84 -6.76
N TRP A 527 -5.01 -2.48 -5.84
CA TRP A 527 -3.55 -2.51 -5.84
C TRP A 527 -2.99 -3.57 -6.80
N GLU A 528 -3.82 -4.55 -7.18
CA GLU A 528 -3.43 -5.65 -8.07
C GLU A 528 -3.26 -5.21 -9.52
N GLY A 529 -4.01 -4.20 -9.95
CA GLY A 529 -3.97 -3.64 -11.29
C GLY A 529 -2.94 -2.52 -11.43
N THR A 530 -2.62 -2.16 -12.67
CA THR A 530 -1.86 -0.92 -12.91
C THR A 530 -2.63 0.30 -12.39
N PRO A 531 -1.96 1.41 -12.05
CA PRO A 531 -2.65 2.65 -11.72
C PRO A 531 -3.66 3.09 -12.79
N ALA A 532 -3.47 2.69 -14.06
CA ALA A 532 -4.41 2.95 -15.15
C ALA A 532 -5.67 2.05 -15.07
N GLU A 533 -5.52 0.76 -14.74
CA GLU A 533 -6.66 -0.16 -14.55
C GLU A 533 -7.47 0.17 -13.29
N SER A 534 -6.79 0.61 -12.23
CA SER A 534 -7.45 1.08 -11.00
C SER A 534 -8.31 2.33 -11.29
N ARG A 535 -7.82 3.27 -12.12
CA ARG A 535 -8.56 4.49 -12.50
C ARG A 535 -9.85 4.24 -13.26
N GLU A 536 -9.98 3.12 -13.97
CA GLU A 536 -11.22 2.79 -14.69
C GLU A 536 -12.36 2.39 -13.75
N LYS A 537 -12.04 2.05 -12.48
CA LYS A 537 -13.03 1.70 -11.45
C LYS A 537 -13.51 2.91 -10.64
N ASN A 538 -12.87 4.07 -10.77
CA ASN A 538 -13.22 5.27 -10.02
C ASN A 538 -14.63 5.75 -10.37
N ARG A 539 -15.43 6.05 -9.34
CA ARG A 539 -16.77 6.64 -9.47
C ARG A 539 -16.77 8.10 -8.99
N ARG A 540 -17.89 8.80 -9.17
CA ARG A 540 -18.06 10.16 -8.62
C ARG A 540 -18.08 10.10 -7.09
N CYS A 541 -17.50 11.11 -6.45
CA CYS A 541 -17.43 11.19 -4.99
C CYS A 541 -18.80 11.47 -4.37
N ILE A 542 -18.99 10.98 -3.14
CA ILE A 542 -20.29 10.98 -2.48
C ILE A 542 -20.40 12.14 -1.48
N LEU A 543 -19.32 12.43 -0.74
CA LEU A 543 -19.34 13.40 0.34
C LEU A 543 -18.49 14.62 0.00
N PHE A 544 -19.12 15.79 -0.05
CA PHE A 544 -18.52 17.10 -0.36
C PHE A 544 -17.72 17.17 -1.68
N ASP A 545 -18.01 16.29 -2.65
CA ASP A 545 -17.21 16.09 -3.86
C ASP A 545 -15.71 15.81 -3.59
N PHE A 546 -15.39 15.37 -2.38
CA PHE A 546 -14.01 15.23 -1.88
C PHE A 546 -13.69 13.83 -1.34
N PHE A 547 -14.64 13.15 -0.68
CA PHE A 547 -14.44 11.79 -0.15
C PHE A 547 -15.21 10.75 -0.98
N ASP A 548 -14.53 9.65 -1.30
CA ASP A 548 -15.12 8.46 -1.93
C ASP A 548 -15.57 7.43 -0.87
N ASP A 549 -16.14 6.30 -1.30
CA ASP A 549 -16.56 5.25 -0.35
C ASP A 549 -15.38 4.66 0.44
N HIS A 550 -14.17 4.64 -0.13
CA HIS A 550 -12.97 4.10 0.51
C HIS A 550 -12.48 5.02 1.64
N ASP A 551 -12.53 6.34 1.43
CA ASP A 551 -12.31 7.34 2.46
C ASP A 551 -13.33 7.24 3.60
N ILE A 552 -14.62 7.02 3.27
CA ILE A 552 -15.68 6.81 4.26
C ILE A 552 -15.40 5.54 5.07
N TRP A 553 -14.93 4.47 4.42
CA TRP A 553 -14.50 3.26 5.11
C TRP A 553 -13.40 3.55 6.13
N HIS A 554 -12.37 4.33 5.79
CA HIS A 554 -11.31 4.71 6.73
C HIS A 554 -11.83 5.47 7.97
N PHE A 555 -12.77 6.40 7.79
CA PHE A 555 -13.38 7.10 8.94
C PHE A 555 -14.16 6.16 9.85
N LEU A 556 -14.95 5.26 9.26
CA LEU A 556 -15.78 4.32 9.99
C LEU A 556 -14.93 3.23 10.67
N SER A 557 -13.91 2.70 10.00
CA SER A 557 -13.02 1.68 10.56
C SER A 557 -12.19 2.23 11.72
N ALA A 558 -11.68 3.46 11.64
CA ALA A 558 -11.00 4.14 12.74
C ALA A 558 -11.89 4.24 13.98
N THR A 559 -13.14 4.66 13.77
CA THR A 559 -14.15 4.80 14.82
C THR A 559 -14.51 3.44 15.42
N ALA A 560 -14.67 2.41 14.59
CA ALA A 560 -14.99 1.06 15.02
C ALA A 560 -13.86 0.42 15.84
N LEU A 561 -12.60 0.60 15.42
CA LEU A 561 -11.43 0.13 16.16
C LEU A 561 -11.29 0.82 17.52
N PHE A 562 -11.54 2.14 17.57
CA PHE A 562 -11.54 2.88 18.82
C PHE A 562 -12.58 2.35 19.82
N PHE A 563 -13.83 2.13 19.39
CA PHE A 563 -14.84 1.53 20.26
C PHE A 563 -14.50 0.09 20.64
N SER A 564 -13.95 -0.72 19.73
CA SER A 564 -13.44 -2.07 20.06
C SER A 564 -12.40 -2.03 21.18
N PHE A 565 -11.47 -1.07 21.14
CA PHE A 565 -10.46 -0.91 22.19
C PHE A 565 -11.07 -0.45 23.51
N LEU A 566 -12.07 0.44 23.48
CA LEU A 566 -12.82 0.82 24.68
C LEU A 566 -13.59 -0.35 25.28
N VAL A 567 -14.17 -1.22 24.46
CA VAL A 567 -14.78 -2.47 24.94
C VAL A 567 -13.72 -3.29 25.68
N LEU A 568 -12.58 -3.59 25.06
CA LEU A 568 -11.51 -4.35 25.72
C LEU A 568 -10.97 -3.69 27.01
N LEU A 569 -11.02 -2.36 27.09
CA LEU A 569 -10.57 -1.60 28.24
C LEU A 569 -11.58 -1.61 29.40
N THR A 570 -12.88 -1.66 29.13
CA THR A 570 -13.96 -1.47 30.13
C THR A 570 -14.83 -2.70 30.37
N LEU A 571 -14.68 -3.76 29.58
CA LEU A 571 -15.54 -4.94 29.63
C LEU A 571 -15.59 -5.62 31.00
N ASP A 572 -14.48 -5.57 31.76
CA ASP A 572 -14.34 -6.22 33.06
C ASP A 572 -14.31 -5.26 34.25
N ASP A 573 -14.78 -4.02 34.06
CA ASP A 573 -14.87 -3.04 35.15
C ASP A 573 -15.92 -3.42 36.21
N ASP A 574 -16.85 -4.35 35.90
CA ASP A 574 -17.79 -4.91 36.88
C ASP A 574 -17.11 -5.74 37.98
N LEU A 575 -15.90 -6.24 37.69
CA LEU A 575 -15.14 -7.09 38.59
C LEU A 575 -14.24 -6.30 39.54
N ASP A 576 -14.13 -4.98 39.41
CA ASP A 576 -13.19 -4.16 40.21
C ASP A 576 -13.42 -4.28 41.73
N MET A 577 -14.64 -4.66 42.15
CA MET A 577 -15.02 -4.89 43.55
C MET A 577 -15.10 -6.37 43.95
N VAL A 578 -14.70 -7.29 43.06
CA VAL A 578 -14.68 -8.74 43.31
C VAL A 578 -13.27 -9.16 43.72
N GLN A 579 -13.17 -9.96 44.77
CA GLN A 579 -11.90 -10.49 45.25
C GLN A 579 -11.27 -11.42 44.18
N ARG A 580 -9.96 -11.28 43.94
CA ARG A 580 -9.25 -11.94 42.81
C ARG A 580 -9.39 -13.46 42.76
N ASP A 581 -9.39 -14.10 43.91
CA ASP A 581 -9.52 -15.56 44.08
C ASP A 581 -10.92 -16.09 43.68
N LYS A 582 -11.93 -15.22 43.68
CA LYS A 582 -13.32 -15.55 43.32
C LYS A 582 -13.63 -15.31 41.84
N ILE A 583 -12.73 -14.66 41.10
CA ILE A 583 -12.92 -14.38 39.67
C ILE A 583 -12.71 -15.69 38.90
N ARG A 584 -13.74 -16.10 38.15
CA ARG A 584 -13.66 -17.33 37.35
C ARG A 584 -12.72 -17.14 36.16
N VAL A 585 -11.85 -18.13 35.97
CA VAL A 585 -10.95 -18.24 34.82
C VAL A 585 -11.57 -19.23 33.82
N PHE A 586 -11.63 -18.84 32.55
CA PHE A 586 -12.20 -19.64 31.47
C PHE A 586 -11.36 -19.56 30.20
#